data_AF-A0A962QPB7-F1
#
_entry.id   AF-A0A962QPB7-F1
#
_cell.length_a   1.000
_cell.length_b   1.000
_cell.length_c   1.000
_cell.angle_alpha   90.00
_cell.angle_beta   90.00
_cell.angle_gamma   90.00
#
_symmetry.space_group_name_H-M   'P 1'
#
loop_
_entity.id
_entity.type
_entity.pdbx_description
1 polymer ?
#
loop_
_entity_poly.entity_id
_entity_poly.type
_entity_poly.pdbx_seq_one_letter_code
_entity_poly.pdbx_strand_id
1 'polypeptide(L)'
;MSGAGPVIETRLKHLEAHLEQENPVLLTTVQSFRELDSVAYRMGLFNPEQSFATQIPWWPLISVLGTFSAGKSTFINHYLGSKLQRSGNQAVDDKFTVLCFSGHSTTHALPGQALDSDPRFPFYKISGEIEKVASGEGSRIDAYLQLKTS
;
A
#
# COMPACT_ATOMS: atom_id res chain seq x y z
N MET A 1 -6.03 11.50 -29.98
CA MET A 1 -5.35 10.37 -29.30
C MET A 1 -5.41 10.67 -27.81
N SER A 2 -6.19 9.93 -27.04
CA SER A 2 -6.26 10.09 -25.59
C SER A 2 -5.04 9.44 -24.95
N GLY A 3 -4.07 10.24 -24.52
CA GLY A 3 -3.00 9.79 -23.64
C GLY A 3 -3.44 9.81 -22.18
N ALA A 4 -2.55 9.42 -21.27
CA ALA A 4 -2.78 9.55 -19.84
C ALA A 4 -3.08 11.02 -19.47
N GLY A 5 -4.05 11.21 -18.60
CA GLY A 5 -4.40 12.51 -18.05
C GLY A 5 -3.31 13.01 -17.08
N PRO A 6 -3.28 14.31 -16.78
CA PRO A 6 -2.23 14.93 -15.97
C PRO A 6 -2.11 14.32 -14.56
N VAL A 7 -3.23 13.86 -13.99
CA VAL A 7 -3.26 13.21 -12.66
C VAL A 7 -2.52 11.87 -12.69
N ILE A 8 -2.78 11.03 -13.70
CA ILE A 8 -2.12 9.72 -13.82
C ILE A 8 -0.65 9.88 -14.17
N GLU A 9 -0.30 10.80 -15.09
CA GLU A 9 1.10 11.09 -15.39
C GLU A 9 1.89 11.50 -14.14
N THR A 10 1.30 12.34 -13.29
CA THR A 10 1.93 12.75 -12.03
C THR A 10 2.12 11.56 -11.09
N ARG A 11 1.10 10.70 -10.95
CA ARG A 11 1.19 9.48 -10.13
C ARG A 11 2.25 8.50 -10.63
N LEU A 12 2.31 8.27 -11.94
CA LEU A 12 3.30 7.38 -12.55
C LEU A 12 4.72 7.91 -12.34
N LYS A 13 4.95 9.22 -12.49
CA LYS A 13 6.25 9.83 -12.18
C LYS A 13 6.65 9.66 -10.72
N HIS A 14 5.71 9.86 -9.79
CA HIS A 14 5.99 9.64 -8.37
C HIS A 14 6.29 8.17 -8.08
N LEU A 15 5.55 7.23 -8.68
CA LEU A 15 5.81 5.81 -8.57
C LEU A 15 7.21 5.45 -9.09
N GLU A 16 7.58 5.93 -10.27
CA GLU A 16 8.91 5.73 -10.87
C GLU A 16 10.02 6.25 -9.93
N ALA A 17 9.88 7.48 -9.40
CA ALA A 17 10.86 8.05 -8.48
C ALA A 17 11.06 7.20 -7.19
N HIS A 18 9.98 6.63 -6.64
CA HIS A 18 10.08 5.75 -5.48
C HIS A 18 10.71 4.40 -5.83
N LEU A 19 10.30 3.80 -6.95
CA LEU A 19 10.86 2.53 -7.40
C LEU A 19 12.35 2.64 -7.74
N GLU A 20 12.80 3.77 -8.27
CA GLU A 20 14.22 4.04 -8.52
C GLU A 20 15.05 4.01 -7.23
N GLN A 21 14.49 4.46 -6.11
CA GLN A 21 15.18 4.45 -4.82
C GLN A 21 15.13 3.08 -4.13
N GLU A 22 14.01 2.37 -4.22
CA GLU A 22 13.76 1.15 -3.45
C GLU A 22 14.03 -0.15 -4.22
N ASN A 23 13.64 -0.22 -5.50
CA ASN A 23 13.81 -1.41 -6.34
C ASN A 23 13.85 -1.06 -7.84
N PRO A 24 15.02 -0.64 -8.37
CA PRO A 24 15.16 -0.16 -9.75
C PRO A 24 14.73 -1.15 -10.82
N VAL A 25 14.75 -2.45 -10.52
CA VAL A 25 14.35 -3.52 -11.46
C VAL A 25 12.89 -3.34 -11.92
N LEU A 26 12.04 -2.81 -11.03
CA LEU A 26 10.61 -2.63 -11.28
C LEU A 26 10.31 -1.45 -12.23
N LEU A 27 11.26 -0.55 -12.50
CA LEU A 27 11.07 0.57 -13.43
C LEU A 27 10.71 0.10 -14.84
N THR A 28 11.33 -1.01 -15.28
CA THR A 28 11.02 -1.63 -16.58
C THR A 28 9.57 -2.06 -16.67
N THR A 29 9.00 -2.54 -15.56
CA THR A 29 7.60 -2.98 -15.47
C THR A 29 6.64 -1.78 -15.58
N VAL A 30 7.00 -0.61 -15.01
CA VAL A 30 6.18 0.61 -15.18
C VAL A 30 6.10 1.01 -16.64
N GLN A 31 7.21 0.94 -17.39
CA GLN A 31 7.22 1.23 -18.82
C GLN A 31 6.32 0.28 -19.61
N SER A 32 6.37 -1.02 -19.30
CA SER A 32 5.44 -2.00 -19.88
C SER A 32 3.97 -1.66 -19.60
N PHE A 33 3.64 -1.18 -18.40
CA PHE A 33 2.26 -0.72 -18.11
C PHE A 33 1.87 0.53 -18.89
N ARG A 34 2.78 1.50 -19.09
CA ARG A 34 2.51 2.68 -19.93
C ARG A 34 2.18 2.30 -21.39
N GLU A 35 2.87 1.29 -21.93
CA GLU A 35 2.57 0.76 -23.26
C GLU A 35 1.17 0.11 -23.31
N LEU A 36 0.83 -0.71 -22.32
CA LEU A 36 -0.49 -1.32 -22.20
C LEU A 36 -1.60 -0.29 -22.00
N ASP A 37 -1.36 0.75 -21.20
CA ASP A 37 -2.30 1.86 -20.99
C ASP A 37 -2.62 2.56 -22.31
N SER A 38 -1.61 2.81 -23.15
CA SER A 38 -1.80 3.39 -24.49
C SER A 38 -2.69 2.53 -25.39
N VAL A 39 -2.57 1.21 -25.30
CA VAL A 39 -3.48 0.29 -26.01
C VAL A 39 -4.90 0.39 -25.43
N ALA A 40 -5.05 0.35 -24.10
CA ALA A 40 -6.35 0.42 -23.43
C ALA A 40 -7.10 1.74 -23.72
N TYR A 41 -6.41 2.88 -23.74
CA TYR A 41 -7.00 4.17 -24.09
C TYR A 41 -7.48 4.21 -25.54
N ARG A 42 -6.69 3.66 -26.47
CA ARG A 42 -7.07 3.58 -27.90
C ARG A 42 -8.26 2.67 -28.14
N MET A 43 -8.41 1.62 -27.33
CA MET A 43 -9.55 0.71 -27.37
C MET A 43 -10.77 1.25 -26.63
N GLY A 44 -10.67 2.39 -25.95
CA GLY A 44 -11.75 2.94 -25.11
C GLY A 44 -12.04 2.11 -23.85
N LEU A 45 -11.13 1.21 -23.47
CA LEU A 45 -11.27 0.40 -22.26
C LEU A 45 -11.00 1.22 -21.00
N PHE A 46 -10.06 2.16 -21.07
CA PHE A 46 -9.71 3.07 -19.98
C PHE A 46 -10.00 4.53 -20.35
N ASN A 47 -10.37 5.29 -19.33
CA ASN A 47 -10.32 6.75 -19.39
C ASN A 47 -8.90 7.25 -19.06
N PRO A 48 -8.55 8.52 -19.39
CA PRO A 48 -7.22 9.08 -19.11
C PRO A 48 -6.80 9.09 -17.63
N GLU A 49 -7.72 8.83 -16.69
CA GLU A 49 -7.45 8.78 -15.26
C GLU A 49 -7.24 7.37 -14.71
N GLN A 50 -7.11 6.37 -15.60
CA GLN A 50 -6.85 4.97 -15.24
C GLN A 50 -5.50 4.51 -15.77
N SER A 51 -4.85 3.60 -15.05
CA SER A 51 -3.61 2.95 -15.47
C SER A 51 -3.52 1.55 -14.86
N PHE A 52 -3.00 0.58 -15.61
CA PHE A 52 -2.72 -0.77 -15.12
C PHE A 52 -1.73 -0.76 -13.95
N ALA A 53 -0.78 0.18 -13.95
CA ALA A 53 0.17 0.36 -12.86
C ALA A 53 -0.50 0.70 -11.52
N THR A 54 -1.75 1.16 -11.53
CA THR A 54 -2.54 1.46 -10.31
C THR A 54 -3.51 0.35 -9.92
N GLN A 55 -3.56 -0.74 -10.67
CA GLN A 55 -4.44 -1.89 -10.44
C GLN A 55 -3.70 -3.11 -9.86
N ILE A 56 -2.38 -3.03 -9.73
CA ILE A 56 -1.53 -4.11 -9.22
C ILE A 56 -0.67 -3.55 -8.09
N PRO A 57 -0.61 -4.23 -6.94
CA PRO A 57 0.30 -3.83 -5.86
C PRO A 57 1.75 -4.04 -6.26
N TRP A 58 2.60 -3.08 -5.93
CA TRP A 58 4.03 -3.09 -6.27
C TRP A 58 4.90 -3.76 -5.21
N TRP A 59 4.42 -3.82 -3.97
CA TRP A 59 5.10 -4.51 -2.87
C TRP A 59 4.37 -5.83 -2.54
N PRO A 60 5.11 -6.91 -2.26
CA PRO A 60 4.50 -8.16 -1.79
C PRO A 60 3.85 -7.95 -0.42
N LEU A 61 2.67 -8.55 -0.23
CA LEU A 61 1.98 -8.56 1.06
C LEU A 61 2.27 -9.86 1.79
N ILE A 62 2.83 -9.76 3.00
CA ILE A 62 3.02 -10.90 3.90
C ILE A 62 2.09 -10.72 5.10
N SER A 63 1.14 -11.64 5.28
CA SER A 63 0.21 -11.62 6.40
C SER A 63 0.67 -12.58 7.50
N VAL A 64 0.84 -12.06 8.72
CA VAL A 64 1.16 -12.86 9.91
C VAL A 64 -0.10 -13.06 10.74
N LEU A 65 -0.64 -14.29 10.74
CA LEU A 65 -1.88 -14.64 11.42
C LEU A 65 -1.61 -15.62 12.57
N GLY A 66 -2.44 -15.56 13.60
CA GLY A 66 -2.34 -16.43 14.77
C GLY A 66 -3.22 -15.97 15.91
N THR A 67 -3.57 -16.89 16.79
CA THR A 67 -4.41 -16.64 17.98
C THR A 67 -3.78 -15.60 18.92
N PHE A 68 -4.56 -15.13 19.89
CA PHE A 68 -4.05 -14.23 20.92
C PHE A 68 -2.85 -14.85 21.63
N SER A 69 -1.78 -14.07 21.82
CA SER A 69 -0.52 -14.52 22.45
C SER A 69 0.26 -15.62 21.70
N ALA A 70 -0.07 -15.94 20.44
CA ALA A 70 0.69 -16.88 19.61
C ALA A 70 2.13 -16.43 19.25
N GLY A 71 2.62 -15.33 19.85
CA GLY A 71 3.98 -14.84 19.61
C GLY A 71 4.17 -14.00 18.34
N LYS A 72 3.11 -13.54 17.67
CA LYS A 72 3.18 -12.76 16.41
C LYS A 72 4.12 -11.54 16.52
N SER A 73 3.91 -10.69 17.54
CA SER A 73 4.74 -9.50 17.76
C SER A 73 6.19 -9.85 18.10
N THR A 74 6.39 -10.95 18.84
CA THR A 74 7.73 -11.47 19.16
C THR A 74 8.45 -11.97 17.91
N PHE A 75 7.76 -12.72 17.05
CA PHE A 75 8.30 -13.20 15.77
C PHE A 75 8.73 -12.03 14.88
N ILE A 76 7.87 -11.03 14.69
CA ILE A 76 8.17 -9.85 13.88
C ILE A 76 9.40 -9.12 14.41
N ASN A 77 9.44 -8.82 15.71
CA ASN A 77 10.56 -8.11 16.31
C ASN A 77 11.87 -8.91 16.21
N HIS A 78 11.80 -10.22 16.41
CA HIS A 78 12.96 -11.10 16.29
C HIS A 78 13.47 -11.17 14.85
N TYR A 79 12.56 -11.35 13.88
CA TYR A 79 12.90 -11.44 12.45
C TYR A 79 13.52 -10.14 11.92
N LEU A 80 12.99 -8.98 12.34
CA LEU A 80 13.48 -7.67 11.92
C LEU A 80 14.67 -7.15 12.76
N GLY A 81 15.00 -7.81 13.87
CA GLY A 81 16.04 -7.36 14.80
C GLY A 81 15.73 -6.04 15.52
N SER A 82 14.48 -5.57 15.49
CA SER A 82 14.04 -4.28 16.04
C SER A 82 12.76 -4.42 16.87
N LYS A 83 12.56 -3.55 17.87
CA LYS A 83 11.35 -3.55 18.72
C LYS A 83 10.24 -2.71 18.11
N LEU A 84 9.69 -3.17 16.99
CA LEU A 84 8.67 -2.46 16.20
C LEU A 84 7.25 -2.63 16.76
N GLN A 85 6.92 -3.84 17.21
CA GLN A 85 5.63 -4.18 17.80
C GLN A 85 5.73 -4.25 19.33
N ARG A 86 4.71 -3.72 20.02
CA ARG A 86 4.60 -3.89 21.48
C ARG A 86 4.27 -5.35 21.76
N SER A 87 4.99 -5.96 22.70
CA SER A 87 4.76 -7.33 23.17
C SER A 87 4.35 -7.32 24.63
N GLY A 88 3.28 -8.04 25.00
CA GLY A 88 2.78 -8.13 26.37
C GLY A 88 1.49 -8.96 26.47
N ASN A 89 1.06 -9.27 27.70
CA ASN A 89 -0.07 -10.17 27.99
C ASN A 89 -1.46 -9.52 27.88
N GLN A 90 -1.55 -8.26 27.41
CA GLN A 90 -2.81 -7.57 27.15
C GLN A 90 -3.02 -7.44 25.65
N ALA A 91 -4.28 -7.43 25.18
CA ALA A 91 -4.59 -7.11 23.79
C ALA A 91 -4.34 -5.61 23.55
N VAL A 92 -3.13 -5.28 23.11
CA VAL A 92 -2.70 -3.89 22.91
C VAL A 92 -2.96 -3.41 21.48
N ASP A 93 -3.14 -4.32 20.52
CA ASP A 93 -3.44 -3.96 19.13
C ASP A 93 -4.92 -4.23 18.84
N ASP A 94 -5.70 -3.16 18.73
CA ASP A 94 -7.12 -3.13 18.38
C ASP A 94 -7.35 -3.00 16.86
N LYS A 95 -6.27 -2.94 16.07
CA LYS A 95 -6.29 -2.65 14.62
C LYS A 95 -5.28 -3.50 13.86
N PHE A 96 -5.57 -3.75 12.58
CA PHE A 96 -4.59 -4.30 11.66
C PHE A 96 -3.42 -3.32 11.50
N THR A 97 -2.20 -3.83 11.62
CA THR A 97 -0.98 -3.02 11.51
C THR A 97 -0.19 -3.43 10.29
N VAL A 98 -0.04 -2.51 9.35
CA VAL A 98 0.83 -2.66 8.19
C VAL A 98 2.22 -2.17 8.56
N LEU A 99 3.23 -3.00 8.32
CA LEU A 99 4.63 -2.66 8.53
C LEU A 99 5.26 -2.36 7.18
N CYS A 100 5.84 -1.19 7.02
CA CYS A 100 6.56 -0.79 5.82
C CYS A 100 7.97 -0.34 6.18
N PHE A 101 8.94 -0.67 5.33
CA PHE A 101 10.28 -0.12 5.47
C PHE A 101 10.27 1.39 5.19
N SER A 102 11.10 2.14 5.92
CA SER A 102 11.44 3.53 5.59
C SER A 102 12.90 3.80 5.96
N GLY A 103 13.60 4.64 5.21
CA GLY A 103 15.00 5.00 5.51
C GLY A 103 15.22 5.83 6.78
N HIS A 104 14.19 6.02 7.61
CA HIS A 104 14.29 6.80 8.85
C HIS A 104 14.68 5.92 10.04
N SER A 105 15.51 6.45 10.94
CA SER A 105 15.98 5.72 12.12
C SER A 105 14.93 5.59 13.24
N THR A 106 13.79 6.27 13.10
CA THR A 106 12.72 6.30 14.11
C THR A 106 11.44 5.69 13.57
N THR A 107 10.82 4.83 14.38
CA THR A 107 9.51 4.27 14.04
C THR A 107 8.44 5.34 14.09
N HIS A 108 7.66 5.47 13.02
CA HIS A 108 6.50 6.37 12.96
C HIS A 108 5.21 5.59 12.73
N ALA A 109 4.15 5.98 13.44
CA ALA A 109 2.80 5.50 13.18
C ALA A 109 2.04 6.53 12.34
N LEU A 110 1.44 6.08 11.25
CA LEU A 110 0.65 6.87 10.31
C LEU A 110 -0.79 6.33 10.25
N PRO A 111 -1.77 7.21 9.97
CA PRO A 111 -3.17 6.79 9.82
C PRO A 111 -3.34 5.81 8.65
N GLY A 112 -4.40 5.00 8.70
CA GLY A 112 -4.80 4.10 7.61
C GLY A 112 -5.07 4.85 6.30
N GLN A 113 -5.47 6.13 6.35
CA GLN A 113 -5.59 6.97 5.16
C GLN A 113 -4.29 7.09 4.34
N ALA A 114 -3.12 6.96 4.96
CA ALA A 114 -1.85 6.94 4.23
C ALA A 114 -1.73 5.70 3.31
N LEU A 115 -2.29 4.56 3.73
CA LEU A 115 -2.34 3.34 2.94
C LEU A 115 -3.39 3.41 1.82
N ASP A 116 -4.53 4.06 2.08
CA ASP A 116 -5.62 4.21 1.12
C ASP A 116 -5.25 5.06 -0.10
N SER A 117 -4.35 6.03 0.10
CA SER A 117 -4.02 7.04 -0.89
C SER A 117 -2.79 6.72 -1.74
N ASP A 118 -1.95 5.78 -1.31
CA ASP A 118 -0.70 5.44 -1.99
C ASP A 118 -0.85 4.19 -2.87
N PRO A 119 -0.81 4.31 -4.22
CA PRO A 119 -1.01 3.21 -5.17
C PRO A 119 0.10 2.14 -5.14
N ARG A 120 1.18 2.40 -4.41
CA ARG A 120 2.24 1.44 -4.16
C ARG A 120 1.75 0.27 -3.31
N PHE A 121 0.92 0.56 -2.32
CA PHE A 121 0.46 -0.44 -1.37
C PHE A 121 -0.74 -1.25 -1.90
N PRO A 122 -0.85 -2.53 -1.49
CA PRO A 122 -2.03 -3.36 -1.76
C PRO A 122 -3.30 -2.90 -1.04
N PHE A 123 -3.25 -1.77 -0.34
CA PHE A 123 -4.35 -1.14 0.38
C PHE A 123 -4.85 0.13 -0.31
N TYR A 124 -4.34 0.45 -1.50
CA TYR A 124 -4.82 1.58 -2.27
C TYR A 124 -6.32 1.46 -2.53
N LYS A 125 -7.09 2.49 -2.16
CA LYS A 125 -8.56 2.54 -2.23
C LYS A 125 -9.28 1.47 -1.40
N ILE A 126 -8.65 0.92 -0.36
CA ILE A 126 -9.29 -0.04 0.55
C ILE A 126 -10.53 0.56 1.23
N SER A 127 -10.60 1.88 1.42
CA SER A 127 -11.79 2.57 1.95
C SER A 127 -13.03 2.29 1.09
N GLY A 128 -12.87 2.25 -0.23
CA GLY A 128 -13.94 1.91 -1.17
C GLY A 128 -14.36 0.44 -1.09
N GLU A 129 -13.42 -0.48 -0.84
CA GLU A 129 -13.76 -1.90 -0.63
C GLU A 129 -14.46 -2.13 0.71
N ILE A 130 -14.08 -1.41 1.76
CA ILE A 130 -14.79 -1.42 3.06
C ILE A 130 -16.22 -0.92 2.89
N GLU A 131 -16.43 0.19 2.18
CA GLU A 131 -17.77 0.75 1.96
C GLU A 131 -18.71 -0.23 1.24
N LYS A 132 -18.19 -1.05 0.31
CA LYS A 132 -18.98 -2.07 -0.40
C LYS A 132 -19.48 -3.19 0.51
N VAL A 133 -18.74 -3.53 1.57
CA VAL A 133 -19.08 -4.62 2.49
C VAL A 133 -19.79 -4.13 3.75
N ALA A 134 -19.56 -2.87 4.14
CA ALA A 134 -20.14 -2.22 5.30
C ALA A 134 -20.34 -0.72 5.03
N SER A 135 -21.57 -0.32 4.69
CA SER A 135 -21.84 1.07 4.32
C SER A 135 -21.63 2.03 5.50
N GLY A 136 -21.00 3.18 5.21
CA GLY A 136 -20.60 4.20 6.18
C GLY A 136 -19.22 3.96 6.80
N GLU A 137 -18.69 2.73 6.72
CA GLU A 137 -17.43 2.35 7.37
C GLU A 137 -16.20 2.67 6.52
N GLY A 138 -16.36 2.97 5.22
CA GLY A 138 -15.22 3.38 4.37
C GLY A 138 -14.53 4.66 4.88
N SER A 139 -15.31 5.56 5.49
CA SER A 139 -14.80 6.79 6.12
C SER A 139 -14.03 6.56 7.43
N ARG A 140 -14.09 5.33 7.97
CA ARG A 140 -13.54 4.95 9.28
C ARG A 140 -12.30 4.07 9.15
N ILE A 141 -11.57 4.16 8.06
CA ILE A 141 -10.36 3.34 7.80
C ILE A 141 -9.37 3.33 8.97
N ASP A 142 -9.17 4.46 9.64
CA ASP A 142 -8.25 4.59 10.78
C ASP A 142 -8.70 3.83 12.03
N ALA A 143 -9.95 3.35 12.09
CA ALA A 143 -10.42 2.42 13.11
C ALA A 143 -9.98 0.98 12.83
N TYR A 144 -9.64 0.64 11.58
CA TYR A 144 -9.32 -0.72 11.16
C TYR A 144 -7.83 -0.92 10.86
N LEU A 145 -7.17 0.11 10.31
CA LEU A 145 -5.81 0.03 9.78
C LEU A 145 -4.91 1.11 10.36
N GLN A 146 -3.66 0.75 10.60
CA GLN A 146 -2.58 1.69 10.86
C GLN A 146 -1.33 1.27 10.08
N LEU A 147 -0.52 2.25 9.69
CA LEU A 147 0.79 2.03 9.09
C LEU A 147 1.88 2.33 10.12
N LYS A 148 2.83 1.43 10.29
CA LYS A 148 4.09 1.71 11.00
C LYS A 148 5.25 1.63 10.02
N THR A 149 6.06 2.68 10.00
CA THR A 149 7.29 2.73 9.20
C THR A 149 8.51 2.60 10.09
N SER A 150 9.56 1.92 9.61
CA SER A 150 10.84 1.76 10.32
C SER A 150 12.00 1.42 9.40
#